data_AF-C4P687-F1
#
_entry.id   AF-C4P687-F1
#
_cell.length_a   1.000
_cell.length_b   1.000
_cell.length_c   1.000
_cell.angle_alpha   90.00
_cell.angle_beta   90.00
_cell.angle_gamma   90.00
#
_symmetry.space_group_name_H-M   'P 1'
#
loop_
_entity.id
_entity.type
_entity.pdbx_description
1 polymer ?
#
loop_
_entity_poly.entity_id
_entity_poly.type
_entity_poly.pdbx_seq_one_letter_code
_entity_poly.pdbx_strand_id
1 'polypeptide(L)'
;GVQECRYQFRNMRWNCTHISSRNSLFAHVHLVPNKEAAFSFAIVSAGIAYAITQACSRGNLNRCGCDKSKLPNYSHHGWKWGGCSADVKYGLSFSRNFVDIREFTENARALMNVHNNRAGRKAVKENVITECKCHGVSGSCTMKTCWTTLRPFRMIGN
;
A
#
# COMPACT_ATOMS: atom_id res chain seq x y z
N GLY A 1 1.59 8.37 0.33
CA GLY A 1 1.26 8.69 1.73
C GLY A 1 0.97 10.17 1.91
N VAL A 2 1.94 10.98 2.32
CA VAL A 2 1.72 12.41 2.69
C VAL A 2 1.11 13.26 1.57
N GLN A 3 1.53 13.08 0.32
CA GLN A 3 0.93 13.78 -0.82
C GLN A 3 -0.57 13.47 -0.95
N GLU A 4 -0.97 12.23 -0.67
CA GLU A 4 -2.37 11.82 -0.71
C GLU A 4 -3.16 12.41 0.46
N CYS A 5 -2.57 12.49 1.66
CA CYS A 5 -3.16 13.22 2.78
C CYS A 5 -3.48 14.67 2.39
N ARG A 6 -2.49 15.38 1.80
CA ARG A 6 -2.69 16.76 1.33
C ARG A 6 -3.79 16.85 0.27
N TYR A 7 -3.90 15.85 -0.60
CA TYR A 7 -4.97 15.81 -1.57
C TYR A 7 -6.34 15.64 -0.92
N GLN A 8 -6.50 14.67 -0.02
CA GLN A 8 -7.77 14.38 0.65
C GLN A 8 -8.26 15.57 1.49
N PHE A 9 -7.33 16.26 2.16
CA PHE A 9 -7.62 17.37 3.06
C PHE A 9 -7.40 18.76 2.45
N ARG A 10 -7.28 18.87 1.11
CA ARG A 10 -6.94 20.14 0.43
C ARG A 10 -7.90 21.30 0.69
N ASN A 11 -9.17 20.99 0.98
CA ASN A 11 -10.24 21.96 1.22
C ASN A 11 -10.62 22.06 2.72
N MET A 12 -9.81 21.49 3.61
CA MET A 12 -10.07 21.44 5.05
C MET A 12 -9.16 22.41 5.80
N ARG A 13 -9.61 22.88 6.99
CA ARG A 13 -8.80 23.75 7.87
C ARG A 13 -7.45 23.09 8.23
N TRP A 14 -7.48 21.78 8.50
CA TRP A 14 -6.29 20.96 8.60
C TRP A 14 -6.04 20.29 7.25
N ASN A 15 -4.90 20.58 6.60
CA ASN A 15 -4.62 20.24 5.20
C ASN A 15 -3.37 19.37 4.99
N CYS A 16 -2.90 18.67 6.04
CA CYS A 16 -1.70 17.82 6.03
C CYS A 16 -0.38 18.51 5.62
N THR A 17 -0.30 19.85 5.55
CA THR A 17 0.93 20.54 5.11
C THR A 17 2.08 20.35 6.10
N HIS A 18 1.79 20.45 7.40
CA HIS A 18 2.78 20.34 8.48
C HIS A 18 3.45 18.97 8.59
N ILE A 19 2.82 17.92 8.05
CA ILE A 19 3.28 16.52 8.13
C ILE A 19 4.68 16.35 7.53
N SER A 20 5.02 17.02 6.42
CA SER A 20 6.36 16.86 5.77
C SER A 20 7.44 17.84 6.24
N SER A 21 7.11 18.85 7.04
CA SER A 21 8.03 19.97 7.31
C SER A 21 9.08 19.69 8.39
N ARG A 22 8.86 18.64 9.20
CA ARG A 22 9.83 18.18 10.19
C ARG A 22 10.31 16.82 9.72
N ASN A 23 11.61 16.53 9.83
CA ASN A 23 12.24 15.20 9.65
C ASN A 23 11.73 14.14 10.66
N SER A 24 10.46 14.26 11.04
CA SER A 24 9.82 13.75 12.23
C SER A 24 8.47 13.16 11.90
N LEU A 25 8.15 12.81 10.64
CA LEU A 25 6.93 12.05 10.25
C LEU A 25 6.62 10.88 11.19
N PHE A 26 7.64 10.38 11.88
CA PHE A 26 7.66 9.22 12.77
C PHE A 26 8.11 9.55 14.21
N ALA A 27 8.23 10.82 14.59
CA ALA A 27 8.53 11.25 15.95
C ALA A 27 7.41 12.17 16.45
N HIS A 28 6.47 11.59 17.20
CA HIS A 28 5.49 12.27 18.07
C HIS A 28 4.83 13.56 17.53
N VAL A 29 4.62 13.69 16.20
CA VAL A 29 4.14 14.95 15.59
C VAL A 29 2.70 15.27 15.97
N HIS A 30 1.92 14.25 16.31
CA HIS A 30 0.61 14.43 16.93
C HIS A 30 0.75 14.28 18.45
N LEU A 31 1.07 15.39 19.12
CA LEU A 31 1.00 15.51 20.59
C LEU A 31 -0.39 15.09 21.11
N VAL A 32 -1.42 15.29 20.29
CA VAL A 32 -2.82 15.01 20.60
C VAL A 32 -3.33 13.84 19.75
N PRO A 33 -3.88 12.77 20.37
CA PRO A 33 -4.56 11.72 19.64
C PRO A 33 -5.90 12.25 19.10
N ASN A 34 -5.99 12.44 17.79
CA ASN A 34 -7.20 12.91 17.10
C ASN A 34 -7.42 12.15 15.77
N LYS A 35 -8.53 12.45 15.08
CA LYS A 35 -8.93 11.74 13.84
C LYS A 35 -7.94 12.00 12.70
N GLU A 36 -7.39 13.20 12.62
CA GLU A 36 -6.41 13.62 11.62
C GLU A 36 -5.07 12.89 11.81
N ALA A 37 -4.66 12.70 13.07
CA ALA A 37 -3.51 11.88 13.43
C ALA A 37 -3.74 10.43 13.01
N ALA A 38 -4.90 9.86 13.34
CA ALA A 38 -5.25 8.49 12.97
C ALA A 38 -5.16 8.26 11.45
N PHE A 39 -5.72 9.18 10.66
CA PHE A 39 -5.61 9.14 9.20
C PHE A 39 -4.15 9.25 8.73
N SER A 40 -3.35 10.12 9.35
CA SER A 40 -1.95 10.33 9.00
C SER A 40 -1.11 9.05 9.20
N PHE A 41 -1.28 8.36 10.33
CA PHE A 41 -0.63 7.06 10.58
C PHE A 41 -1.05 6.02 9.54
N ALA A 42 -2.36 5.92 9.26
CA ALA A 42 -2.88 4.98 8.27
C ALA A 42 -2.32 5.25 6.86
N ILE A 43 -2.41 6.49 6.35
CA ILE A 43 -2.03 6.80 4.96
C ILE A 43 -0.51 6.78 4.74
N VAL A 44 0.29 7.06 5.77
CA VAL A 44 1.76 6.91 5.71
C VAL A 44 2.14 5.43 5.70
N SER A 45 1.59 4.62 6.60
CA SER A 45 1.79 3.16 6.66
C SER A 45 1.39 2.48 5.34
N ALA A 46 0.22 2.85 4.80
CA ALA A 46 -0.26 2.42 3.49
C ALA A 46 0.69 2.86 2.35
N GLY A 47 1.16 4.11 2.40
CA GLY A 47 2.08 4.65 1.41
C GLY A 47 3.40 3.90 1.33
N ILE A 48 3.96 3.50 2.48
CA ILE A 48 5.19 2.69 2.53
C ILE A 48 4.95 1.31 1.92
N ALA A 49 3.87 0.63 2.33
CA ALA A 49 3.55 -0.69 1.80
C ALA A 49 3.35 -0.65 0.28
N TYR A 50 2.60 0.34 -0.21
CA TYR A 50 2.35 0.55 -1.63
C TYR A 50 3.64 0.78 -2.42
N ALA A 51 4.47 1.73 -1.97
CA ALA A 51 5.70 2.11 -2.67
C ALA A 51 6.69 0.94 -2.73
N ILE A 52 6.85 0.19 -1.64
CA ILE A 52 7.74 -0.98 -1.60
C ILE A 52 7.23 -2.08 -2.51
N THR A 53 5.95 -2.46 -2.43
CA THR A 53 5.38 -3.46 -3.34
C THR A 53 5.56 -3.05 -4.80
N GLN A 54 5.29 -1.79 -5.15
CA GLN A 54 5.45 -1.31 -6.52
C GLN A 54 6.91 -1.32 -6.99
N ALA A 55 7.86 -0.96 -6.13
CA ALA A 55 9.27 -0.98 -6.44
C ALA A 55 9.79 -2.42 -6.63
N CYS A 56 9.35 -3.36 -5.80
CA CYS A 56 9.64 -4.79 -5.94
C CYS A 56 9.11 -5.33 -7.28
N SER A 57 7.86 -5.02 -7.64
CA SER A 57 7.27 -5.46 -8.91
C SER A 57 7.95 -4.89 -10.15
N ARG A 58 8.55 -3.70 -10.04
CA ARG A 58 9.31 -3.07 -11.14
C ARG A 58 10.75 -3.58 -11.24
N GLY A 59 11.22 -4.37 -10.27
CA GLY A 59 12.61 -4.79 -10.19
C GLY A 59 13.57 -3.67 -9.75
N ASN A 60 13.06 -2.60 -9.13
CA ASN A 60 13.89 -1.50 -8.64
C ASN A 60 14.64 -1.85 -7.34
N LEU A 61 14.35 -3.00 -6.74
CA LEU A 61 14.91 -3.47 -5.47
C LEU A 61 15.44 -4.89 -5.62
N ASN A 62 16.65 -5.15 -5.14
CA ASN A 62 17.33 -6.44 -5.36
C ASN A 62 16.87 -7.56 -4.42
N ARG A 63 16.26 -7.23 -3.27
CA ARG A 63 15.90 -8.18 -2.21
C ARG A 63 14.44 -8.66 -2.26
N CYS A 64 13.68 -8.24 -3.26
CA CYS A 64 12.28 -8.62 -3.45
C CYS A 64 11.95 -8.67 -4.95
N GLY A 65 10.76 -9.15 -5.28
CA GLY A 65 10.33 -9.26 -6.68
C GLY A 65 8.83 -9.54 -6.80
N CYS A 66 8.45 -10.24 -7.86
CA CYS A 66 7.07 -10.64 -8.11
C CYS A 66 6.63 -11.79 -7.18
N ASP A 67 5.32 -11.86 -6.92
CA ASP A 67 4.70 -12.96 -6.18
C ASP A 67 4.79 -14.27 -6.97
N LYS A 68 5.63 -15.18 -6.48
CA LYS A 68 5.86 -16.50 -7.07
C LYS A 68 4.75 -17.51 -6.73
N SER A 69 3.85 -17.21 -5.80
CA SER A 69 2.73 -18.12 -5.49
C SER A 69 1.72 -18.24 -6.64
N LYS A 70 1.83 -17.36 -7.64
CA LYS A 70 1.01 -17.32 -8.87
C LYS A 70 1.75 -17.85 -10.10
N LEU A 71 2.84 -18.61 -9.91
CA LEU A 71 3.55 -19.32 -10.97
C LEU A 71 2.60 -20.24 -11.78
N PRO A 72 2.95 -20.56 -13.05
CA PRO A 72 2.01 -20.59 -14.15
C PRO A 72 1.08 -21.79 -14.09
N ASN A 73 -0.01 -21.62 -13.34
CA ASN A 73 -1.17 -22.49 -13.37
C ASN A 73 -2.28 -21.78 -14.13
N TYR A 74 -3.12 -22.55 -14.81
CA TYR A 74 -4.39 -22.02 -15.27
C TYR A 74 -5.22 -21.62 -14.06
N SER A 75 -5.75 -20.39 -14.09
CA SER A 75 -6.81 -20.00 -13.19
C SER A 75 -8.03 -20.90 -13.45
N HIS A 76 -8.81 -21.19 -12.41
CA HIS A 76 -10.11 -21.85 -12.54
C HIS A 76 -11.05 -21.16 -13.54
N HIS A 77 -10.80 -19.89 -13.84
CA HIS A 77 -11.57 -19.07 -14.78
C HIS A 77 -10.97 -18.99 -16.20
N GLY A 78 -10.08 -19.92 -16.57
CA GLY A 78 -9.65 -20.12 -17.97
C GLY A 78 -8.54 -19.20 -18.49
N TRP A 79 -7.98 -18.31 -17.67
CA TRP A 79 -6.79 -17.53 -18.04
C TRP A 79 -5.51 -18.07 -17.43
N LYS A 80 -4.37 -17.78 -18.05
CA LYS A 80 -3.04 -18.09 -17.49
C LYS A 80 -2.58 -16.95 -16.58
N TRP A 81 -2.05 -17.30 -15.40
CA TRP A 81 -1.25 -16.36 -14.63
C TRP A 81 0.08 -16.11 -15.36
N GLY A 82 0.50 -14.86 -15.41
CA GLY A 82 1.77 -14.48 -16.02
C GLY A 82 2.07 -13.00 -15.81
N GLY A 83 3.22 -12.53 -16.31
CA GLY A 83 3.72 -11.20 -15.95
C GLY A 83 4.23 -11.15 -14.51
N CYS A 84 4.22 -9.96 -13.92
CA CYS A 84 4.70 -9.74 -12.55
C CYS A 84 3.53 -9.42 -11.60
N SER A 85 3.03 -10.44 -10.91
CA SER A 85 2.08 -10.26 -9.81
C SER A 85 2.75 -9.53 -8.65
N ALA A 86 2.09 -8.52 -8.12
CA ALA A 86 2.60 -7.72 -7.02
C ALA A 86 2.67 -8.51 -5.71
N ASP A 87 3.86 -8.60 -5.09
CA ASP A 87 4.01 -9.17 -3.75
C ASP A 87 3.61 -8.14 -2.68
N VAL A 88 2.30 -8.07 -2.47
CA VAL A 88 1.70 -7.17 -1.48
C VAL A 88 2.09 -7.62 -0.07
N LYS A 89 2.20 -8.93 0.19
CA LYS A 89 2.55 -9.46 1.51
C LYS A 89 3.93 -8.95 1.95
N TYR A 90 4.90 -8.93 1.05
CA TYR A 90 6.21 -8.36 1.30
C TYR A 90 6.13 -6.88 1.69
N GLY A 91 5.43 -6.06 0.91
CA GLY A 91 5.28 -4.62 1.21
C GLY A 91 4.55 -4.35 2.53
N LEU A 92 3.51 -5.12 2.86
CA LEU A 92 2.83 -5.02 4.16
C LEU A 92 3.77 -5.37 5.32
N SER A 93 4.56 -6.43 5.17
CA SER A 93 5.53 -6.88 6.18
C SER A 93 6.63 -5.85 6.40
N PHE A 94 7.18 -5.32 5.30
CA PHE A 94 8.17 -4.24 5.35
C PHE A 94 7.60 -3.01 6.07
N SER A 95 6.41 -2.55 5.66
CA SER A 95 5.74 -1.41 6.28
C SER A 95 5.56 -1.62 7.78
N ARG A 96 5.06 -2.81 8.20
CA ARG A 96 4.91 -3.17 9.62
C ARG A 96 6.22 -3.05 10.39
N ASN A 97 7.28 -3.69 9.91
CA ASN A 97 8.57 -3.71 10.59
C ASN A 97 9.23 -2.32 10.64
N PHE A 98 8.93 -1.47 9.65
CA PHE A 98 9.50 -0.12 9.57
C PHE A 98 8.75 0.89 10.45
N VAL A 99 7.41 0.87 10.44
CA VAL A 99 6.59 1.89 11.13
C VAL A 99 6.21 1.51 12.55
N ASP A 100 6.01 0.22 12.85
CA ASP A 100 5.52 -0.20 14.17
C ASP A 100 6.66 -0.34 15.19
N ILE A 101 7.93 -0.50 14.75
CA ILE A 101 9.08 -0.65 15.67
C ILE A 101 9.27 0.52 16.63
N ARG A 102 8.72 1.69 16.29
CA ARG A 102 8.82 2.91 17.11
C ARG A 102 7.73 3.02 18.17
N GLU A 103 6.71 2.18 18.11
CA GLU A 103 5.59 2.12 19.06
C GLU A 103 5.88 1.07 20.16
N PHE A 104 7.10 1.09 20.70
CA PHE A 104 7.60 0.09 21.67
C PHE A 104 7.05 0.26 23.09
N THR A 105 6.48 1.42 23.41
CA THR A 105 5.92 1.69 24.73
C THR A 105 4.51 1.10 24.84
N GLU A 106 4.21 0.35 25.89
CA GLU A 106 2.86 -0.21 26.15
C GLU A 106 1.89 0.86 26.70
N ASN A 107 1.71 1.97 25.99
CA ASN A 107 0.72 2.99 26.31
C ASN A 107 -0.44 2.99 25.30
N ALA A 108 -1.59 3.53 25.72
CA ALA A 108 -2.80 3.56 24.88
C ALA A 108 -2.58 4.26 23.53
N ARG A 109 -1.69 5.27 23.49
CA ARG A 109 -1.34 5.99 22.26
C ARG A 109 -0.60 5.10 21.27
N ALA A 110 0.40 4.36 21.72
CA ALA A 110 1.17 3.45 20.88
C ALA A 110 0.28 2.34 20.31
N LEU A 111 -0.60 1.77 21.13
CA LEU A 111 -1.60 0.80 20.67
C LEU A 111 -2.54 1.38 19.61
N MET A 112 -3.00 2.63 19.79
CA MET A 112 -3.81 3.34 18.79
C MET A 112 -3.03 3.57 17.48
N ASN A 113 -1.76 3.98 17.57
CA ASN A 113 -0.92 4.20 16.39
C ASN A 113 -0.68 2.90 15.61
N VAL A 114 -0.36 1.79 16.29
CA VAL A 114 -0.22 0.46 15.69
C VAL A 114 -1.54 0.02 15.04
N HIS A 115 -2.68 0.27 15.69
CA HIS A 115 -3.99 0.02 15.11
C HIS A 115 -4.21 0.80 13.81
N ASN A 116 -3.94 2.11 13.81
CA ASN A 116 -4.09 2.98 12.63
C ASN A 116 -3.13 2.58 11.50
N ASN A 117 -1.88 2.25 11.83
CA ASN A 117 -0.91 1.74 10.87
C ASN A 117 -1.38 0.44 10.23
N ARG A 118 -1.96 -0.48 11.02
CA ARG A 118 -2.56 -1.73 10.54
C ARG A 118 -3.77 -1.47 9.66
N ALA A 119 -4.61 -0.49 9.99
CA ALA A 119 -5.76 -0.09 9.16
C ALA A 119 -5.31 0.38 7.77
N GLY A 120 -4.28 1.23 7.69
CA GLY A 120 -3.70 1.66 6.41
C GLY A 120 -3.15 0.50 5.57
N ARG A 121 -2.41 -0.43 6.20
CA ARG A 121 -1.92 -1.66 5.55
C ARG A 121 -3.06 -2.54 5.05
N LYS A 122 -4.15 -2.66 5.83
CA LYS A 122 -5.33 -3.41 5.43
C LYS A 122 -5.99 -2.81 4.19
N ALA A 123 -6.11 -1.48 4.12
CA ALA A 123 -6.65 -0.79 2.94
C ALA A 123 -5.84 -1.09 1.67
N VAL A 124 -4.50 -1.17 1.75
CA VAL A 124 -3.65 -1.60 0.62
C VAL A 124 -3.96 -3.04 0.21
N LYS A 125 -4.09 -3.95 1.18
CA LYS A 125 -4.40 -5.37 0.93
C LYS A 125 -5.75 -5.58 0.26
N GLU A 126 -6.76 -4.78 0.63
CA GLU A 126 -8.11 -4.85 0.08
C GLU A 126 -8.23 -4.22 -1.32
N ASN A 127 -7.27 -3.36 -1.70
CA ASN A 127 -7.21 -2.70 -3.00
C ASN A 127 -6.27 -3.40 -4.00
N VAL A 128 -6.10 -4.71 -3.87
CA VAL A 128 -5.42 -5.55 -4.86
C VAL A 128 -6.42 -5.97 -5.92
N ILE A 129 -6.05 -5.81 -7.18
CA ILE A 129 -6.88 -6.17 -8.33
C ILE A 129 -6.14 -7.14 -9.24
N THR A 130 -6.91 -7.88 -10.04
CA THR A 130 -6.36 -8.66 -11.15
C THR A 130 -6.52 -7.86 -12.43
N GLU A 131 -5.40 -7.56 -13.09
CA GLU A 131 -5.37 -6.98 -14.43
C GLU A 131 -5.01 -8.05 -15.44
N CYS A 132 -5.52 -7.90 -16.67
CA CYS A 132 -5.33 -8.86 -17.73
C CYS A 132 -4.97 -8.17 -19.05
N LYS A 133 -4.08 -8.79 -19.83
CA LYS A 133 -3.78 -8.41 -21.21
C LYS A 133 -4.29 -9.48 -22.17
N CYS A 134 -5.17 -9.07 -23.08
CA CYS A 134 -5.67 -9.91 -24.17
C CYS A 134 -4.69 -9.94 -25.33
N HIS A 135 -4.51 -11.12 -25.92
CA HIS A 135 -3.56 -11.33 -27.02
C HIS A 135 -4.00 -12.51 -27.91
N GLY A 136 -5.31 -12.70 -28.07
CA GLY A 136 -5.89 -13.57 -29.09
C GLY A 136 -5.82 -12.94 -30.48
N VAL A 137 -6.19 -13.72 -31.51
CA VAL A 137 -6.24 -13.28 -32.91
C VAL A 137 -7.05 -11.99 -33.03
N SER A 138 -6.52 -11.01 -33.77
CA SER A 138 -7.11 -9.67 -33.94
C SER A 138 -7.38 -8.90 -32.64
N GLY A 139 -6.62 -9.17 -31.56
CA GLY A 139 -6.79 -8.52 -30.27
C GLY A 139 -7.93 -9.09 -29.41
N SER A 140 -8.52 -10.21 -29.80
CA SER A 140 -9.55 -10.88 -29.01
C SER A 140 -9.05 -11.34 -27.64
N CYS A 141 -9.95 -11.44 -26.66
CA CYS A 141 -9.66 -11.93 -25.31
C CYS A 141 -9.84 -13.46 -25.15
N THR A 142 -9.89 -14.20 -26.26
CA THR A 142 -9.92 -15.67 -26.25
C THR A 142 -8.71 -16.26 -25.52
N MET A 143 -7.57 -15.58 -25.61
CA MET A 143 -6.41 -15.82 -24.76
C MET A 143 -6.04 -14.53 -24.02
N LYS A 144 -5.88 -14.65 -22.70
CA LYS A 144 -5.45 -13.54 -21.84
C LYS A 144 -4.50 -14.02 -20.76
N THR A 145 -3.56 -13.15 -20.41
CA THR A 145 -2.62 -13.33 -19.30
C THR A 145 -2.94 -12.30 -18.24
N CYS A 146 -3.05 -12.74 -17.00
CA CYS A 146 -3.38 -11.85 -15.89
C CYS A 146 -2.32 -11.87 -14.80
N TRP A 147 -2.22 -10.75 -14.08
CA TRP A 147 -1.38 -10.58 -12.90
C TRP A 147 -2.14 -9.79 -11.84
N THR A 148 -1.75 -9.94 -10.57
CA THR A 148 -2.27 -9.07 -9.52
C THR A 148 -1.46 -7.79 -9.44
N THR A 149 -2.12 -6.66 -9.26
CA THR A 149 -1.47 -5.36 -9.05
C THR A 149 -2.24 -4.54 -8.01
N LEU A 150 -1.65 -3.43 -7.58
CA LEU A 150 -2.30 -2.49 -6.69
C LEU A 150 -3.11 -1.47 -7.52
N ARG A 151 -4.32 -1.11 -7.05
CA ARG A 151 -5.06 0.03 -7.61
C ARG A 151 -4.25 1.32 -7.51
N PRO A 152 -4.57 2.37 -8.29
CA PRO A 152 -3.96 3.68 -8.10
C PRO A 152 -4.08 4.13 -6.63
N PHE A 153 -3.00 4.69 -6.05
CA PHE A 153 -2.96 5.04 -4.62
C PHE A 153 -4.10 5.98 -4.18
N ARG A 154 -4.64 6.79 -5.11
CA ARG A 154 -5.84 7.61 -4.90
C ARG A 154 -7.05 6.79 -4.43
N MET A 155 -7.25 5.57 -4.94
CA MET A 155 -8.34 4.69 -4.52
C MET A 155 -8.16 4.13 -3.10
N ILE A 156 -6.92 4.12 -2.61
CA ILE A 156 -6.59 3.69 -1.24
C ILE A 156 -6.77 4.85 -0.26
N GLY A 157 -6.61 6.10 -0.73
CA GLY A 157 -6.76 7.31 0.08
C GLY A 157 -8.21 7.82 0.21
N ASN A 158 -9.11 7.39 -0.67
CA ASN A 158 -10.55 7.67 -0.60
C ASN A 158 -11.25 6.74 0.39
#